data_AF-A0A954SKZ9-F1
#
_entry.id   AF-A0A954SKZ9-F1
#
_cell.length_a   1.000
_cell.length_b   1.000
_cell.length_c   1.000
_cell.angle_alpha   90.00
_cell.angle_beta   90.00
_cell.angle_gamma   90.00
#
_symmetry.space_group_name_H-M   'P 1'
#
loop_
_entity.id
_entity.type
_entity.pdbx_description
1 polymer ?
#
loop_
_entity_poly.entity_id
_entity_poly.type
_entity_poly.pdbx_seq_one_letter_code
_entity_poly.pdbx_strand_id
1 'polypeptide(L)'
;DLPDRVSALQEEVRELKRQLNKQSTQSAAGLVDTLVKDAAKVGDVSIVTAVVDATDADGIRALIDQIRRKASPVAVLLGSVHEEKIILIAGLSQELVDKKLSASDWVKATAKVVGGGGGGRPDLAQAGGKDPTKLNEAIQQAATWFTQKLG
;
A
#
# COMPACT_ATOMS: atom_id res chain seq x y z
N ASP A 1 -35.31 19.66 24.50
CA ASP A 1 -34.84 18.46 25.24
C ASP A 1 -34.40 17.29 24.37
N LEU A 2 -35.30 16.62 23.63
CA LEU A 2 -34.89 15.54 22.71
C LEU A 2 -34.09 16.03 21.47
N PRO A 3 -34.49 17.13 20.78
CA PRO A 3 -33.77 17.63 19.61
C PRO A 3 -32.35 18.15 19.93
N ASP A 4 -32.18 18.75 21.11
CA ASP A 4 -30.90 19.30 21.56
C ASP A 4 -29.89 18.20 21.91
N ARG A 5 -30.35 17.10 22.53
CA ARG A 5 -29.53 15.91 22.79
C ARG A 5 -29.12 15.21 21.50
N VAL A 6 -30.01 15.12 20.51
CA VAL A 6 -29.67 14.56 19.19
C VAL A 6 -28.62 15.43 18.48
N SER A 7 -28.75 16.75 18.56
CA SER A 7 -27.79 17.68 17.97
C SER A 7 -26.42 17.60 18.64
N ALA A 8 -26.38 17.54 19.99
CA ALA A 8 -25.15 17.34 20.75
C ALA A 8 -24.45 16.02 20.41
N LEU A 9 -25.20 14.92 20.31
CA LEU A 9 -24.65 13.62 19.90
C LEU A 9 -24.12 13.64 18.45
N GLN A 10 -24.79 14.35 17.52
CA GLN A 10 -24.30 14.48 16.16
C GLN A 10 -23.00 15.29 16.07
N GLU A 11 -22.87 16.33 16.90
CA GLU A 11 -21.67 17.14 16.97
C GLU A 11 -20.51 16.36 17.60
N GLU A 12 -20.77 15.59 18.66
CA GLU A 12 -19.81 14.68 19.28
C GLU A 12 -19.34 13.60 18.28
N VAL A 13 -20.25 13.01 17.50
CA VAL A 13 -19.90 12.06 16.43
C VAL A 13 -19.01 12.70 15.36
N ARG A 14 -19.26 13.96 14.98
CA ARG A 14 -18.43 14.69 14.01
C ARG A 14 -17.04 14.96 14.56
N GLU A 15 -16.95 15.36 15.83
CA GLU A 15 -15.68 15.65 16.49
C GLU A 15 -14.85 14.37 16.68
N LEU A 16 -15.46 13.28 17.15
CA LEU A 16 -14.80 11.98 17.26
C LEU A 16 -14.26 11.49 15.90
N LYS A 17 -15.03 11.66 14.82
CA LYS A 17 -14.56 11.34 13.45
C LYS A 17 -13.34 12.17 13.04
N ARG A 18 -13.32 13.47 13.37
CA ARG A 18 -12.18 14.34 13.08
C ARG A 18 -10.93 13.92 13.84
N GLN A 19 -11.07 13.61 15.13
CA GLN A 19 -9.96 13.16 15.97
C GLN A 19 -9.40 11.82 15.48
N LEU A 20 -10.27 10.87 15.13
CA LEU A 20 -9.90 9.58 14.56
C LEU A 20 -9.12 9.75 13.25
N ASN A 21 -9.60 10.61 12.35
CA ASN A 21 -8.90 10.91 11.09
C ASN A 21 -7.53 11.56 11.34
N LYS A 22 -7.42 12.48 12.29
CA LYS A 22 -6.16 13.17 12.62
C LYS A 22 -5.12 12.18 13.16
N GLN A 23 -5.52 11.30 14.08
CA GLN A 23 -4.64 10.29 14.67
C GLN A 23 -4.23 9.24 13.62
N SER A 24 -5.18 8.80 12.79
CA SER A 24 -4.90 7.89 11.66
C SER A 24 -3.87 8.50 10.70
N THR A 25 -4.01 9.78 10.35
CA THR A 25 -3.08 10.48 9.46
C THR A 25 -1.68 10.62 10.05
N GLN A 26 -1.56 10.93 11.35
CA GLN A 26 -0.27 11.02 12.03
C GLN A 26 0.45 9.67 12.10
N SER A 27 -0.28 8.60 12.40
CA SER A 27 0.26 7.24 12.41
C SER A 27 0.74 6.83 11.02
N ALA A 28 -0.06 7.09 9.98
CA ALA A 28 0.30 6.82 8.59
C ALA A 28 1.55 7.60 8.14
N ALA A 29 1.68 8.88 8.52
CA ALA A 29 2.84 9.68 8.17
C ALA A 29 4.16 9.13 8.74
N GLY A 30 4.14 8.68 10.00
CA GLY A 30 5.29 8.04 10.64
C GLY A 30 5.65 6.70 10.00
N LEU A 31 4.65 5.89 9.66
CA LEU A 31 4.86 4.62 8.93
C LEU A 31 5.51 4.88 7.56
N VAL A 32 5.02 5.87 6.82
CA VAL A 32 5.58 6.23 5.51
C VAL A 32 7.05 6.66 5.64
N ASP A 33 7.41 7.44 6.66
CA ASP A 33 8.82 7.83 6.88
C ASP A 33 9.72 6.62 7.14
N THR A 34 9.25 5.67 7.94
CA THR A 34 9.99 4.41 8.19
C THR A 34 10.13 3.60 6.90
N LEU A 35 9.04 3.39 6.15
CA LEU A 35 9.06 2.61 4.92
C LEU A 35 9.96 3.21 3.83
N VAL A 36 10.03 4.53 3.73
CA VAL A 36 10.94 5.22 2.79
C VAL A 36 12.40 5.09 3.25
N LYS A 37 12.67 5.14 4.55
CA LYS A 37 14.04 4.96 5.10
C LYS A 37 14.56 3.54 4.91
N ASP A 38 13.70 2.55 5.12
CA ASP A 38 14.05 1.12 5.02
C ASP A 38 13.98 0.59 3.57
N ALA A 39 13.64 1.46 2.62
CA ALA A 39 13.55 1.13 1.20
C ALA A 39 14.88 0.59 0.66
N ALA A 40 14.83 -0.53 -0.04
CA ALA A 40 15.97 -1.04 -0.79
C ALA A 40 16.29 -0.08 -1.95
N LYS A 41 17.57 0.13 -2.23
CA LYS A 41 18.02 1.02 -3.33
C LYS A 41 18.77 0.23 -4.38
N VAL A 42 18.37 0.41 -5.64
CA VAL A 42 19.04 -0.17 -6.81
C VAL A 42 19.29 0.98 -7.78
N GLY A 43 20.55 1.45 -7.83
CA GLY A 43 20.89 2.69 -8.53
C GLY A 43 20.19 3.90 -7.90
N ASP A 44 19.43 4.63 -8.70
CA ASP A 44 18.62 5.79 -8.31
C ASP A 44 17.20 5.41 -7.87
N VAL A 45 16.79 4.15 -8.02
CA VAL A 45 15.43 3.69 -7.74
C VAL A 45 15.30 3.18 -6.31
N SER A 46 14.30 3.68 -5.59
CA SER A 46 13.85 3.14 -4.31
C SER A 46 12.80 2.05 -4.51
N ILE A 47 12.94 0.92 -3.81
CA ILE A 47 12.00 -0.20 -3.80
C ILE A 47 11.48 -0.36 -2.38
N VAL A 48 10.17 -0.18 -2.21
CA VAL A 48 9.49 -0.34 -0.93
C VAL A 48 8.55 -1.53 -1.04
N THR A 49 8.80 -2.57 -0.25
CA THR A 49 7.85 -3.68 -0.10
C THR A 49 7.61 -3.95 1.38
N ALA A 50 6.35 -4.07 1.78
CA ALA A 50 6.01 -4.29 3.19
C ALA A 50 4.63 -4.92 3.36
N VAL A 51 4.45 -5.59 4.50
CA VAL A 51 3.13 -5.89 5.05
C VAL A 51 2.71 -4.72 5.94
N VAL A 52 1.48 -4.24 5.77
CA VAL A 52 0.92 -3.13 6.54
C VAL A 52 -0.39 -3.51 7.18
N ASP A 53 -0.66 -2.93 8.34
CA ASP A 53 -1.94 -3.06 9.03
C ASP A 53 -2.95 -2.06 8.43
N ALA A 54 -3.45 -2.39 7.24
CA ALA A 54 -4.50 -1.65 6.57
C ALA A 54 -5.72 -2.54 6.33
N THR A 55 -6.89 -2.03 6.71
CA THR A 55 -8.15 -2.79 6.68
C THR A 55 -8.77 -2.86 5.28
N ASP A 56 -8.41 -1.96 4.38
CA ASP A 56 -8.97 -1.91 3.04
C ASP A 56 -7.97 -1.45 1.97
N ALA A 57 -8.39 -1.57 0.72
CA ALA A 57 -7.57 -1.21 -0.43
C ALA A 57 -7.33 0.30 -0.54
N ASP A 58 -8.22 1.15 -0.04
CA ASP A 58 -8.10 2.60 -0.16
C ASP A 58 -7.06 3.16 0.81
N GLY A 59 -6.98 2.62 2.03
CA GLY A 59 -5.92 2.92 2.98
C GLY A 59 -4.54 2.56 2.44
N ILE A 60 -4.41 1.38 1.80
CA ILE A 60 -3.15 0.97 1.18
C ILE A 60 -2.77 1.89 0.01
N ARG A 61 -3.73 2.27 -0.86
CA ARG A 61 -3.48 3.23 -1.95
C ARG A 61 -3.00 4.57 -1.42
N ALA A 62 -3.63 5.09 -0.37
CA ALA A 62 -3.24 6.35 0.24
C ALA A 62 -1.78 6.31 0.76
N LEU A 63 -1.37 5.20 1.39
CA LEU A 63 0.02 4.99 1.81
C LEU A 63 0.98 4.96 0.61
N ILE A 64 0.64 4.23 -0.45
CA ILE A 64 1.44 4.17 -1.69
C ILE A 64 1.63 5.57 -2.29
N ASP A 65 0.56 6.35 -2.38
CA ASP A 65 0.63 7.71 -2.93
C ASP A 65 1.46 8.65 -2.06
N GLN A 66 1.40 8.50 -0.73
CA GLN A 66 2.27 9.26 0.18
C GLN A 66 3.75 8.89 0.01
N ILE A 67 4.07 7.60 -0.15
CA ILE A 67 5.44 7.13 -0.42
C ILE A 67 5.95 7.70 -1.76
N ARG A 68 5.13 7.64 -2.82
CA ARG A 68 5.45 8.19 -4.15
C ARG A 68 5.67 9.70 -4.17
N ARG A 69 5.08 10.43 -3.22
CA ARG A 69 5.33 11.88 -3.05
C ARG A 69 6.64 12.18 -2.33
N LYS A 70 7.13 11.27 -1.47
CA LYS A 70 8.37 11.46 -0.69
C LYS A 70 9.61 10.95 -1.41
N ALA A 71 9.47 9.93 -2.24
CA ALA A 71 10.57 9.35 -3.01
C ALA A 71 10.19 9.22 -4.48
N SER A 72 11.09 9.62 -5.38
CA SER A 72 11.00 9.35 -6.81
C SER A 72 12.42 9.30 -7.39
N PRO A 73 12.76 8.34 -8.27
CA PRO A 73 11.94 7.22 -8.73
C PRO A 73 11.67 6.17 -7.63
N VAL A 74 10.44 5.66 -7.56
CA VAL A 74 10.07 4.66 -6.53
C VAL A 74 9.10 3.60 -7.03
N ALA A 75 9.34 2.36 -6.63
CA ALA A 75 8.44 1.23 -6.77
C ALA A 75 7.93 0.80 -5.40
N VAL A 76 6.62 0.75 -5.22
CA VAL A 76 5.99 0.41 -3.93
C VAL A 76 5.05 -0.78 -4.11
N LEU A 77 5.18 -1.82 -3.30
CA LEU A 77 4.20 -2.90 -3.20
C LEU A 77 3.88 -3.18 -1.74
N LEU A 78 2.64 -2.94 -1.35
CA LEU A 78 2.16 -3.16 0.00
C LEU A 78 1.14 -4.30 0.03
N GLY A 79 1.20 -5.12 1.08
CA GLY A 79 0.25 -6.18 1.34
C GLY A 79 -0.41 -6.03 2.71
N SER A 80 -1.67 -6.46 2.83
CA SER A 80 -2.33 -6.61 4.13
C SER A 80 -3.20 -7.87 4.16
N VAL A 81 -3.55 -8.30 5.38
CA VAL A 81 -4.54 -9.36 5.60
C VAL A 81 -5.75 -8.74 6.29
N HIS A 82 -6.92 -8.89 5.70
CA HIS A 82 -8.20 -8.48 6.27
C HIS A 82 -9.21 -9.60 6.13
N GLU A 83 -9.79 -10.06 7.23
CA GLU A 83 -10.76 -11.18 7.24
C GLU A 83 -10.25 -12.41 6.46
N GLU A 84 -9.01 -12.83 6.73
CA GLU A 84 -8.32 -13.94 6.04
C GLU A 84 -8.06 -13.75 4.54
N LYS A 85 -8.46 -12.61 3.97
CA LYS A 85 -8.16 -12.27 2.57
C LYS A 85 -6.93 -11.37 2.51
N ILE A 86 -6.06 -11.69 1.56
CA ILE A 86 -4.92 -10.83 1.27
C ILE A 86 -5.33 -9.77 0.27
N ILE A 87 -4.91 -8.53 0.52
CA ILE A 87 -4.94 -7.42 -0.44
C ILE A 87 -3.50 -7.06 -0.77
N LEU A 88 -3.17 -6.98 -2.06
CA LEU A 88 -1.87 -6.54 -2.56
C LEU A 88 -2.10 -5.34 -3.48
N ILE A 89 -1.36 -4.25 -3.27
CA ILE A 89 -1.39 -3.09 -4.17
C ILE A 89 0.03 -2.69 -4.51
N ALA A 90 0.29 -2.53 -5.80
CA ALA A 90 1.54 -2.04 -6.34
C ALA A 90 1.35 -0.68 -6.99
N GLY A 91 2.28 0.24 -6.76
CA GLY A 91 2.33 1.55 -7.40
C GLY A 91 3.75 1.90 -7.83
N LEU A 92 3.89 2.45 -9.03
CA LEU A 92 5.16 2.89 -9.61
C LEU A 92 5.16 4.40 -9.84
N SER A 93 6.32 5.04 -9.68
CA SER A 93 6.52 6.40 -10.16
C SER A 93 6.52 6.44 -11.70
N GLN A 94 6.22 7.60 -12.30
CA GLN A 94 6.05 7.70 -13.75
C GLN A 94 7.34 7.35 -14.51
N GLU A 95 8.49 7.69 -13.96
CA GLU A 95 9.81 7.39 -14.51
C GLU A 95 10.04 5.88 -14.69
N LEU A 96 9.49 5.06 -13.79
CA LEU A 96 9.58 3.60 -13.90
C LEU A 96 8.61 3.05 -14.95
N VAL A 97 7.41 3.63 -15.04
CA VAL A 97 6.43 3.29 -16.09
C VAL A 97 6.98 3.63 -17.47
N ASP A 98 7.67 4.76 -17.61
CA ASP A 98 8.31 5.20 -18.85
C ASP A 98 9.45 4.26 -19.26
N LYS A 99 10.16 3.67 -18.28
CA LYS A 99 11.13 2.57 -18.46
C LYS A 99 10.46 1.21 -18.80
N LYS A 100 9.15 1.19 -19.10
CA LYS A 100 8.36 -0.01 -19.43
C LYS A 100 8.21 -1.01 -18.29
N LEU A 101 8.39 -0.59 -17.04
CA LEU A 101 8.03 -1.38 -15.88
C LEU A 101 6.52 -1.28 -15.61
N SER A 102 5.96 -2.30 -14.98
CA SER A 102 4.51 -2.48 -14.86
C SER A 102 4.12 -2.91 -13.45
N ALA A 103 3.36 -2.06 -12.75
CA ALA A 103 2.73 -2.39 -11.48
C ALA A 103 1.82 -3.62 -11.62
N SER A 104 1.12 -3.74 -12.76
CA SER A 104 0.24 -4.88 -13.01
C SER A 104 1.00 -6.20 -13.12
N ASP A 105 2.17 -6.22 -13.74
CA ASP A 105 2.94 -7.47 -13.87
C ASP A 105 3.60 -7.83 -12.54
N TRP A 106 4.07 -6.82 -11.82
CA TRP A 106 4.66 -6.99 -10.50
C TRP A 106 3.65 -7.59 -9.50
N VAL A 107 2.47 -6.98 -9.37
CA VAL A 107 1.45 -7.45 -8.42
C VAL A 107 0.92 -8.84 -8.81
N LYS A 108 0.82 -9.16 -10.11
CA LYS A 108 0.43 -10.50 -10.58
C LYS A 108 1.47 -11.56 -10.22
N ALA A 109 2.76 -11.25 -10.36
CA ALA A 109 3.83 -12.15 -9.96
C ALA A 109 3.76 -12.45 -8.46
N THR A 110 3.59 -11.41 -7.64
CA THR A 110 3.44 -11.54 -6.18
C THR A 110 2.18 -12.31 -5.78
N ALA A 111 1.05 -12.03 -6.41
CA ALA A 111 -0.23 -12.67 -6.07
C ALA A 111 -0.24 -14.18 -6.30
N LYS A 112 0.54 -14.69 -7.27
CA LYS A 112 0.64 -16.13 -7.52
C LYS A 112 1.18 -16.90 -6.31
N VAL A 113 2.11 -16.31 -5.55
CA VAL A 113 2.71 -16.92 -4.36
C VAL A 113 1.63 -17.20 -3.30
N VAL A 114 0.69 -16.28 -3.15
CA VAL A 114 -0.43 -16.37 -2.19
C VAL A 114 -1.69 -17.01 -2.77
N GLY A 115 -1.58 -17.75 -3.88
CA GLY A 115 -2.70 -18.44 -4.53
C GLY A 115 -3.77 -17.51 -5.09
N GLY A 116 -3.35 -16.32 -5.50
CA GLY A 116 -4.19 -15.20 -5.89
C GLY A 116 -4.02 -14.71 -7.33
N GLY A 117 -4.65 -13.58 -7.62
CA GLY A 117 -4.63 -12.96 -8.94
C GLY A 117 -5.13 -11.52 -8.91
N GLY A 118 -4.90 -10.78 -10.00
CA GLY A 118 -5.28 -9.37 -10.08
C GLY A 118 -4.83 -8.69 -11.35
N GLY A 119 -4.85 -7.36 -11.32
CA GLY A 119 -4.46 -6.52 -12.44
C GLY A 119 -4.66 -5.03 -12.15
N GLY A 120 -4.50 -4.22 -13.18
CA GLY A 120 -4.66 -2.77 -13.09
C GLY A 120 -3.86 -2.08 -14.17
N ARG A 121 -3.58 -0.80 -13.95
CA ARG A 121 -2.80 0.01 -14.87
C ARG A 121 -1.30 -0.20 -14.62
N PRO A 122 -0.42 0.18 -15.57
CA PRO A 122 1.03 0.09 -15.39
C PRO A 122 1.57 0.91 -14.20
N ASP A 123 0.90 2.01 -13.83
CA ASP A 123 1.28 2.87 -12.71
C ASP A 123 0.71 2.41 -11.36
N LEU A 124 -0.44 1.75 -11.36
CA LEU A 124 -1.13 1.30 -10.15
C LEU A 124 -1.97 0.04 -10.43
N ALA A 125 -1.74 -1.01 -9.65
CA ALA A 125 -2.45 -2.27 -9.80
C ALA A 125 -2.75 -2.93 -8.45
N GLN A 126 -3.79 -3.77 -8.44
CA GLN A 126 -4.25 -4.48 -7.25
C GLN A 126 -4.43 -5.97 -7.55
N ALA A 127 -4.12 -6.79 -6.55
CA ALA A 127 -4.46 -8.21 -6.54
C ALA A 127 -5.00 -8.64 -5.18
N GLY A 128 -5.66 -9.80 -5.17
CA GLY A 128 -6.04 -10.50 -3.96
C GLY A 128 -5.30 -11.83 -3.82
N GLY A 129 -5.30 -12.40 -2.62
CA GLY A 129 -4.72 -13.71 -2.32
C GLY A 129 -5.57 -14.49 -1.31
N LYS A 130 -5.35 -15.81 -1.26
CA LYS A 130 -6.13 -16.76 -0.43
C LYS A 130 -5.30 -17.43 0.67
N ASP A 131 -3.98 -17.30 0.63
CA ASP A 131 -3.08 -17.94 1.60
C ASP A 131 -2.28 -16.89 2.39
N PRO A 132 -2.84 -16.36 3.50
CA PRO A 132 -2.16 -15.41 4.39
C PRO A 132 -0.79 -15.88 4.89
N THR A 133 -0.58 -17.19 5.02
CA THR A 133 0.67 -17.75 5.56
C THR A 133 1.87 -17.48 4.65
N LYS A 134 1.61 -17.26 3.36
CA LYS A 134 2.62 -16.97 2.33
C LYS A 134 2.83 -15.49 2.07
N LEU A 135 2.13 -14.59 2.78
CA LEU A 135 2.22 -13.16 2.50
C LEU A 135 3.65 -12.62 2.67
N ASN A 136 4.34 -13.00 3.74
CA ASN A 136 5.72 -12.57 3.98
C ASN A 136 6.68 -13.05 2.88
N GLU A 137 6.52 -14.30 2.43
CA GLU A 137 7.28 -14.85 1.31
C GLU A 137 7.00 -14.07 0.02
N ALA A 138 5.73 -13.76 -0.25
CA ALA A 138 5.32 -13.01 -1.43
C ALA A 138 5.92 -11.59 -1.45
N ILE A 139 5.95 -10.89 -0.31
CA ILE A 139 6.58 -9.56 -0.18
C ILE A 139 8.09 -9.61 -0.42
N GLN A 140 8.77 -10.65 0.08
CA GLN A 140 10.20 -10.85 -0.19
C GLN A 140 10.46 -11.14 -1.67
N GLN A 141 9.67 -12.03 -2.29
CA GLN A 141 9.77 -12.32 -3.71
C GLN A 141 9.46 -11.08 -4.57
N ALA A 142 8.55 -10.21 -4.13
CA ALA A 142 8.23 -8.96 -4.80
C ALA A 142 9.47 -8.04 -4.90
N ALA A 143 10.22 -7.86 -3.82
CA ALA A 143 11.44 -7.05 -3.83
C ALA A 143 12.50 -7.61 -4.80
N THR A 144 12.70 -8.93 -4.75
CA THR A 144 13.64 -9.63 -5.66
C THR A 144 13.21 -9.51 -7.11
N TRP A 145 11.93 -9.73 -7.41
CA TRP A 145 11.39 -9.63 -8.78
C TRP A 145 11.64 -8.24 -9.37
N PHE A 146 11.39 -7.18 -8.60
CA PHE A 146 11.56 -5.81 -9.09
C PHE A 146 13.03 -5.44 -9.28
N THR A 147 13.89 -5.87 -8.36
CA THR A 147 15.35 -5.69 -8.47
C THR A 147 15.88 -6.34 -9.75
N GLN A 148 15.43 -7.55 -10.08
CA GLN A 148 15.82 -8.24 -11.33
C GLN A 148 15.33 -7.55 -12.61
N LYS A 149 14.29 -6.71 -12.53
CA LYS A 149 13.80 -5.94 -13.67
C LYS A 149 14.54 -4.61 -13.86
N LEU A 150 15.31 -4.18 -12.87
CA LEU A 150 16.12 -2.96 -12.91
C LEU A 150 17.57 -3.21 -13.37
N GLY A 151 18.06 -4.44 -13.23
CA GLY A 151 19.35 -4.90 -13.79
C GLY A 151 19.21 -5.44 -15.20
#